data_AF-A0A914Q1S8-F1
#
_entry.id   AF-A0A914Q1S8-F1
#
_cell.length_a   1.000
_cell.length_b   1.000
_cell.length_c   1.000
_cell.angle_alpha   90.00
_cell.angle_beta   90.00
_cell.angle_gamma   90.00
#
_symmetry.space_group_name_H-M   'P 1'
#
loop_
_entity.id
_entity.type
_entity.pdbx_description
1 polymer ?
#
loop_
_entity_poly.entity_id
_entity_poly.type
_entity_poly.pdbx_seq_one_letter_code
_entity_poly.pdbx_strand_id
1 'polypeptide(L)'
;MKILENVVGIASDYNQVPFIGLTNMAETLCIVFEAAEEQITVQLYPAGKASNNTEFILNELCFTLKKHFSHLNDNQIRITVEGFFSFNKTIAKMRDHVRDFIVQIRQENGEDTSDLYLEEKAKEIEKAQAEKNAIPGVLNPHAVKDDEEMQ
;
A
#
# COMPACT_ATOMS: atom_id res chain seq x y z
N MET A 1 18.34 6.71 0.63
CA MET A 1 17.43 7.27 1.64
C MET A 1 16.35 8.16 1.04
N LYS A 2 16.66 9.32 0.43
CA LYS A 2 15.63 10.26 -0.10
C LYS A 2 14.49 9.66 -0.93
N ILE A 3 14.77 8.69 -1.81
CA ILE A 3 13.73 8.02 -2.61
C ILE A 3 12.75 7.27 -1.70
N LEU A 4 13.28 6.53 -0.73
CA LEU A 4 12.49 5.69 0.17
C LEU A 4 11.65 6.55 1.12
N GLU A 5 12.21 7.64 1.64
CA GLU A 5 11.48 8.67 2.40
C GLU A 5 10.34 9.28 1.59
N ASN A 6 10.58 9.66 0.32
CA ASN A 6 9.56 10.24 -0.54
C ASN A 6 8.44 9.24 -0.85
N VAL A 7 8.79 7.99 -1.16
CA VAL A 7 7.81 6.94 -1.47
C VAL A 7 6.95 6.63 -0.24
N VAL A 8 7.56 6.48 0.93
CA VAL A 8 6.83 6.30 2.19
C VAL A 8 5.97 7.53 2.50
N GLY A 9 6.49 8.74 2.28
CA GLY A 9 5.74 9.98 2.48
C GLY A 9 4.49 10.06 1.60
N ILE A 10 4.60 9.72 0.31
CA ILE A 10 3.47 9.64 -0.62
C ILE A 10 2.48 8.56 -0.17
N ALA A 11 2.96 7.37 0.18
CA ALA A 11 2.09 6.28 0.62
C ALA A 11 1.38 6.55 1.96
N SER A 12 1.92 7.46 2.77
CA SER A 12 1.33 7.89 4.04
C SER A 12 0.38 9.09 3.88
N ASP A 13 0.35 9.72 2.71
CA ASP A 13 -0.55 10.83 2.40
C ASP A 13 -1.84 10.30 1.79
N TYR A 14 -2.91 10.31 2.59
CA TYR A 14 -4.22 9.84 2.17
C TYR A 14 -4.81 10.67 1.01
N ASN A 15 -4.38 11.92 0.81
CA ASN A 15 -4.84 12.74 -0.31
C ASN A 15 -4.38 12.20 -1.66
N GLN A 16 -3.37 11.32 -1.68
CA GLN A 16 -2.88 10.67 -2.88
C GLN A 16 -3.69 9.43 -3.27
N VAL A 17 -4.41 8.82 -2.32
CA VAL A 17 -5.18 7.59 -2.55
C VAL A 17 -6.15 7.71 -3.73
N PRO A 18 -6.94 8.80 -3.89
CA PRO A 18 -7.88 8.92 -5.01
C PRO A 18 -7.21 9.07 -6.38
N PHE A 19 -5.96 9.56 -6.44
CA PHE A 19 -5.25 9.83 -7.70
C PHE A 19 -4.35 8.68 -8.13
N ILE A 20 -3.66 8.06 -7.16
CA ILE A 20 -2.67 7.01 -7.42
C ILE A 20 -3.31 5.63 -7.32
N GLY A 21 -4.22 5.44 -6.36
CA GLY A 21 -4.76 4.15 -5.99
C GLY A 21 -3.86 3.40 -5.00
N LEU A 22 -4.51 2.72 -4.05
CA LEU A 22 -3.83 2.02 -2.96
C LEU A 22 -3.03 0.82 -3.46
N THR A 23 -3.54 0.12 -4.48
CA THR A 23 -2.82 -0.99 -5.12
C THR A 23 -1.50 -0.52 -5.73
N ASN A 24 -1.49 0.59 -6.47
CA ASN A 24 -0.28 1.11 -7.14
C ASN A 24 0.77 1.61 -6.14
N MET A 25 0.32 2.21 -5.02
CA MET A 25 1.21 2.60 -3.93
C MET A 25 1.84 1.38 -3.27
N ALA A 26 1.06 0.33 -3.03
CA ALA A 26 1.56 -0.92 -2.47
C ALA A 26 2.58 -1.61 -3.39
N GLU A 27 2.33 -1.64 -4.68
CA GLU A 27 3.28 -2.16 -5.69
C GLU A 27 4.62 -1.40 -5.65
N THR A 28 4.56 -0.08 -5.62
CA THR A 28 5.77 0.77 -5.55
C THR A 28 6.54 0.54 -4.26
N LEU A 29 5.84 0.43 -3.13
CA LEU A 29 6.45 0.13 -1.83
C LEU A 29 7.10 -1.25 -1.83
N CYS A 30 6.43 -2.29 -2.35
CA CYS A 30 7.00 -3.62 -2.49
C CYS A 30 8.36 -3.57 -3.22
N ILE A 31 8.40 -2.94 -4.40
CA ILE A 31 9.61 -2.83 -5.21
C ILE A 31 10.73 -2.11 -4.45
N VAL A 32 10.42 -0.98 -3.81
CA VAL A 32 11.44 -0.16 -3.14
C VAL A 32 11.98 -0.83 -1.87
N PHE A 33 11.12 -1.48 -1.09
CA PHE A 33 11.54 -2.18 0.14
C PHE A 33 12.24 -3.51 -0.16
N GLU A 34 11.84 -4.23 -1.21
CA GLU A 34 12.56 -5.41 -1.69
C GLU A 34 13.96 -5.03 -2.20
N ALA A 35 14.07 -3.95 -2.99
CA ALA A 35 15.36 -3.44 -3.43
C ALA A 35 16.24 -2.96 -2.26
N ALA A 36 15.63 -2.35 -1.23
CA ALA A 36 16.35 -1.91 -0.05
C ALA A 36 16.95 -3.09 0.76
N GLU A 37 16.26 -4.22 0.78
CA GLU A 37 16.68 -5.44 1.48
C GLU A 37 17.73 -6.23 0.68
N GLU A 38 17.52 -6.43 -0.62
CA GLU A 38 18.30 -7.39 -1.41
C GLU A 38 19.36 -6.74 -2.32
N GLN A 39 19.13 -5.50 -2.79
CA GLN A 39 19.98 -4.88 -3.83
C GLN A 39 21.03 -3.90 -3.28
N ILE A 40 20.84 -3.38 -2.06
CA ILE A 40 21.81 -2.44 -1.45
C ILE A 40 22.94 -3.22 -0.78
N THR A 41 24.03 -3.43 -1.52
CA THR A 41 25.25 -4.13 -1.04
C THR A 41 26.25 -3.20 -0.36
N VAL A 42 26.13 -1.90 -0.54
CA VAL A 42 27.01 -0.89 0.09
C VAL A 42 26.51 -0.56 1.49
N GLN A 43 27.41 -0.51 2.46
CA GLN A 43 27.08 -0.13 3.84
C GLN A 43 26.60 1.33 3.91
N LEU A 44 25.38 1.54 4.43
CA LEU A 44 24.76 2.87 4.54
C LEU A 44 25.07 3.60 5.84
N TYR A 45 25.60 2.90 6.85
CA TYR A 45 25.79 3.39 8.20
C TYR A 45 27.27 3.46 8.59
N PRO A 46 27.68 4.43 9.44
CA PRO A 46 29.01 4.41 10.05
C PRO A 46 29.24 3.13 10.87
N ALA A 47 30.48 2.64 10.93
CA ALA A 47 30.82 1.47 11.74
C ALA A 47 30.33 1.63 13.20
N GLY A 48 29.59 0.65 13.71
CA GLY A 48 29.05 0.63 15.07
C GLY A 48 27.68 1.31 15.28
N LYS A 49 27.04 1.86 14.24
CA LYS A 49 25.70 2.46 14.35
C LYS A 49 24.53 1.51 14.07
N ALA A 50 24.75 0.44 13.33
CA ALA A 50 23.76 -0.59 13.02
C ALA A 50 24.48 -1.90 12.70
N SER A 51 23.75 -3.01 12.71
CA SER A 51 24.26 -4.34 12.39
C SER A 51 24.14 -4.67 10.90
N ASN A 52 23.14 -4.09 10.22
CA ASN A 52 22.91 -4.24 8.78
C ASN A 52 22.17 -3.03 8.18
N ASN A 53 22.07 -2.98 6.84
CA ASN A 53 21.42 -1.89 6.12
C ASN A 53 19.92 -1.77 6.45
N THR A 54 19.23 -2.89 6.61
CA THR A 54 17.80 -2.93 6.95
C THR A 54 17.51 -2.27 8.30
N GLU A 55 18.31 -2.59 9.32
CA GLU A 55 18.20 -2.00 10.66
C GLU A 55 18.45 -0.48 10.61
N PHE A 56 19.43 -0.04 9.83
CA PHE A 56 19.68 1.39 9.65
C PHE A 56 18.50 2.11 8.99
N ILE A 57 17.96 1.56 7.89
CA ILE A 57 16.81 2.13 7.17
C ILE A 57 15.57 2.17 8.08
N LEU A 58 15.32 1.10 8.84
CA LEU A 58 14.22 1.03 9.79
C LEU A 58 14.32 2.14 10.83
N ASN A 59 15.49 2.33 11.44
CA ASN A 59 15.69 3.37 12.46
C ASN A 59 15.48 4.78 11.89
N GLU A 60 16.03 5.08 10.71
CA GLU A 60 15.87 6.38 10.05
C GLU A 60 14.41 6.65 9.63
N LEU A 61 13.71 5.62 9.13
CA LEU A 61 12.29 5.74 8.81
C LEU A 61 11.42 5.94 10.06
N CYS A 62 11.66 5.19 11.12
CA CYS A 62 10.95 5.36 12.38
C CYS A 62 11.12 6.79 12.90
N PHE A 63 12.34 7.32 12.88
CA PHE A 63 12.63 8.70 13.26
C PHE A 63 11.87 9.71 12.38
N THR A 64 11.88 9.50 11.06
CA THR A 64 11.19 10.37 10.11
C THR A 64 9.68 10.35 10.32
N LEU A 65 9.07 9.17 10.39
CA LEU A 65 7.64 9.02 10.62
C LEU A 65 7.22 9.62 11.97
N LYS A 66 8.02 9.46 13.03
CA LYS A 66 7.73 10.07 14.34
C LYS A 66 7.68 11.59 14.28
N LYS A 67 8.54 12.20 13.47
CA LYS A 67 8.55 13.65 13.26
C LYS A 67 7.30 14.13 12.53
N HIS A 68 6.81 13.36 11.56
CA HIS A 68 5.62 13.71 10.76
C HIS A 68 4.30 13.39 11.46
N PHE A 69 4.24 12.28 12.18
CA PHE A 69 3.06 11.76 12.85
C PHE A 69 3.32 11.69 14.36
N SER A 70 3.53 12.86 14.98
CA SER A 70 3.89 12.96 16.41
C SER A 70 2.86 12.37 17.37
N HIS A 71 1.62 12.21 16.90
CA HIS A 71 0.50 11.63 17.61
C HIS A 71 0.59 10.10 17.72
N LEU A 72 1.23 9.43 16.75
CA LEU A 72 1.46 7.99 16.80
C LEU A 72 2.49 7.64 17.88
N ASN A 73 2.24 6.55 18.59
CA ASN A 73 3.19 6.01 19.56
C ASN A 73 4.36 5.28 18.87
N ASP A 74 5.47 5.14 19.59
CA ASP A 74 6.71 4.61 19.01
C ASP A 74 6.57 3.14 18.57
N ASN A 75 5.72 2.38 19.28
CA ASN A 75 5.43 0.99 18.93
C ASN A 75 4.63 0.89 17.63
N GLN A 76 3.62 1.75 17.43
CA GLN A 76 2.83 1.81 16.20
C GLN A 76 3.74 2.10 15.01
N ILE A 77 4.58 3.14 15.11
CA ILE A 77 5.52 3.51 14.05
C ILE A 77 6.47 2.36 13.74
N ARG A 78 7.02 1.71 14.77
CA ARG A 78 7.92 0.57 14.61
C ARG A 78 7.25 -0.58 13.88
N ILE A 79 6.04 -0.97 14.30
CA ILE A 79 5.25 -2.03 13.66
C ILE A 79 4.94 -1.67 12.20
N THR A 80 4.62 -0.41 11.91
CA THR A 80 4.39 0.05 10.54
C THR A 80 5.62 -0.15 9.67
N VAL A 81 6.79 0.30 10.12
CA VAL A 81 8.03 0.20 9.33
C VAL A 81 8.48 -1.26 9.19
N GLU A 82 8.38 -2.07 10.25
CA GLU A 82 8.66 -3.51 10.19
C GLU A 82 7.70 -4.24 9.22
N GLY A 83 6.44 -3.82 9.15
CA GLY A 83 5.46 -4.34 8.21
C GLY A 83 5.82 -4.06 6.74
N PHE A 84 6.42 -2.90 6.43
CA PHE A 84 6.87 -2.60 5.07
C PHE A 84 7.94 -3.59 4.58
N PHE A 85 8.88 -3.98 5.44
CA PHE A 85 9.83 -5.05 5.11
C PHE A 85 9.15 -6.41 5.08
N SER A 86 8.26 -6.71 6.03
CA SER A 86 7.63 -8.03 6.15
C SER A 86 6.68 -8.39 5.00
N PHE A 87 6.05 -7.38 4.39
CA PHE A 87 5.05 -7.56 3.32
C PHE A 87 5.55 -7.18 1.92
N ASN A 88 6.84 -6.85 1.77
CA ASN A 88 7.42 -6.40 0.50
C ASN A 88 7.28 -7.42 -0.65
N LYS A 89 7.07 -8.71 -0.37
CA LYS A 89 6.87 -9.77 -1.38
C LYS A 89 5.40 -10.07 -1.72
N THR A 90 4.44 -9.34 -1.15
CA THR A 90 3.01 -9.60 -1.39
C THR A 90 2.22 -8.31 -1.42
N ILE A 91 1.92 -7.83 -2.62
CA ILE A 91 1.20 -6.57 -2.87
C ILE A 91 -0.12 -6.49 -2.10
N ALA A 92 -0.91 -7.57 -2.05
CA ALA A 92 -2.17 -7.56 -1.31
C ALA A 92 -1.98 -7.28 0.20
N LYS A 93 -0.97 -7.92 0.82
CA LYS A 93 -0.65 -7.69 2.25
C LYS A 93 -0.07 -6.31 2.47
N MET A 94 0.81 -5.85 1.58
CA MET A 94 1.36 -4.48 1.64
C MET A 94 0.23 -3.44 1.53
N ARG A 95 -0.71 -3.64 0.61
CA ARG A 95 -1.87 -2.76 0.42
C ARG A 95 -2.74 -2.70 1.67
N ASP A 96 -3.05 -3.85 2.26
CA ASP A 96 -3.84 -3.92 3.49
C ASP A 96 -3.10 -3.22 4.65
N HIS A 97 -1.78 -3.41 4.75
CA HIS A 97 -0.94 -2.74 5.74
C HIS A 97 -0.88 -1.22 5.56
N VAL A 98 -0.76 -0.73 4.32
CA VAL A 98 -0.84 0.71 4.01
C VAL A 98 -2.22 1.27 4.34
N ARG A 99 -3.29 0.51 4.06
CA ARG A 99 -4.65 0.90 4.45
C ARG A 99 -4.76 1.10 5.95
N ASP A 100 -4.34 0.10 6.72
CA ASP A 100 -4.41 0.13 8.18
C ASP A 100 -3.62 1.31 8.75
N PHE A 101 -2.46 1.60 8.16
CA PHE A 101 -1.66 2.76 8.55
C PHE A 101 -2.36 4.09 8.26
N ILE A 102 -2.95 4.25 7.08
CA ILE A 102 -3.73 5.44 6.72
C ILE A 102 -4.95 5.58 7.64
N VAL A 103 -5.65 4.48 7.93
CA VAL A 103 -6.78 4.48 8.87
C VAL A 103 -6.33 4.94 10.26
N GLN A 104 -5.19 4.44 10.76
CA GLN A 104 -4.64 4.89 12.06
C GLN A 104 -4.36 6.39 12.07
N ILE A 105 -3.76 6.94 11.01
CA ILE A 105 -3.51 8.39 10.89
C ILE A 105 -4.82 9.19 10.86
N ARG A 106 -5.86 8.69 10.17
CA ARG A 106 -7.13 9.42 9.95
C ARG A 106 -8.12 9.32 11.11
N GLN A 107 -8.13 8.20 11.84
CA GLN A 107 -9.02 8.00 12.99
C GLN A 107 -8.79 9.04 14.08
N GLU A 108 -7.55 9.47 14.28
CA GLU A 108 -7.24 10.52 15.26
C GLU A 108 -7.70 11.92 14.82
N ASN A 109 -7.83 12.15 13.50
CA ASN A 109 -8.36 13.39 12.93
C ASN A 109 -9.90 13.38 12.79
N GLY A 110 -10.56 12.26 13.12
CA GLY A 110 -12.01 12.11 12.99
C GLY A 110 -12.51 12.06 11.54
N GLU A 111 -11.64 11.69 10.59
CA GLU A 111 -11.99 11.64 9.17
C GLU A 111 -12.62 10.31 8.74
N ASP A 112 -13.51 10.34 7.74
CA ASP A 112 -14.15 9.14 7.18
C ASP A 112 -13.20 8.32 6.30
N THR A 113 -13.01 7.04 6.60
CA THR A 113 -12.07 6.13 5.93
C THR A 113 -12.73 5.19 4.91
N SER A 114 -14.03 5.37 4.65
CA SER A 114 -14.82 4.49 3.78
C SER A 114 -14.30 4.42 2.34
N ASP A 115 -13.65 5.49 1.89
CA ASP A 115 -13.04 5.62 0.56
C ASP A 115 -11.87 4.65 0.32
N LEU A 116 -11.14 4.28 1.37
CA LEU A 116 -9.96 3.39 1.29
C LEU A 116 -10.29 1.94 0.89
N TYR A 117 -11.58 1.58 0.91
CA TYR A 117 -12.06 0.24 0.59
C TYR A 117 -12.72 0.13 -0.80
N LEU A 118 -12.80 1.24 -1.55
CA LEU A 118 -13.49 1.28 -2.85
C LEU A 118 -12.86 0.33 -3.88
N GLU A 119 -11.53 0.28 -3.97
CA GLU A 119 -10.82 -0.63 -4.88
C GLU A 119 -11.13 -2.10 -4.61
N GLU A 120 -11.25 -2.48 -3.33
CA GLU A 120 -11.52 -3.87 -2.94
C GLU A 120 -12.95 -4.25 -3.26
N LYS A 121 -13.91 -3.38 -2.92
CA LYS A 121 -15.31 -3.57 -3.28
C LYS A 121 -15.52 -3.70 -4.78
N ALA A 122 -14.81 -2.90 -5.59
CA ALA A 122 -14.87 -3.00 -7.04
C ALA A 122 -14.41 -4.38 -7.54
N LYS A 123 -13.28 -4.88 -7.03
CA LYS A 123 -12.74 -6.22 -7.36
C LYS A 123 -13.67 -7.35 -6.91
N GLU A 124 -14.31 -7.23 -5.75
CA GLU A 124 -15.29 -8.22 -5.27
C GLU A 124 -16.53 -8.28 -6.17
N ILE A 125 -17.05 -7.13 -6.58
CA ILE A 125 -18.20 -7.03 -7.50
C ILE A 125 -17.85 -7.65 -8.85
N GLU A 126 -16.68 -7.31 -9.42
CA GLU A 126 -16.20 -7.87 -10.69
C GLU A 126 -16.06 -9.40 -10.61
N LYS A 127 -15.46 -9.91 -9.53
CA LYS A 127 -15.32 -11.35 -9.30
C LYS A 127 -16.68 -12.04 -9.19
N ALA A 128 -17.62 -11.49 -8.44
CA ALA A 128 -18.97 -12.04 -8.31
C ALA A 128 -19.73 -12.04 -9.64
N GLN A 129 -19.56 -11.00 -10.46
CA GLN A 129 -20.12 -10.94 -11.81
C GLN A 129 -19.50 -12.00 -12.73
N ALA A 130 -18.17 -12.17 -12.69
CA ALA A 130 -17.46 -13.19 -13.46
C ALA A 130 -17.90 -14.60 -13.08
N GLU A 131 -18.02 -14.90 -11.78
CA GLU A 131 -18.51 -16.18 -11.27
C GLU A 131 -19.95 -16.45 -11.72
N LYS A 132 -20.83 -15.45 -11.66
CA LYS A 132 -22.21 -15.55 -12.17
C LYS A 132 -22.27 -15.86 -13.67
N ASN A 133 -21.38 -15.23 -14.46
CA ASN A 133 -21.30 -15.42 -15.91
C ASN A 133 -20.64 -16.75 -16.31
N ALA A 134 -19.84 -17.34 -15.43
CA ALA A 134 -19.18 -18.63 -15.66
C ALA A 134 -20.11 -19.84 -15.46
N ILE A 135 -21.32 -19.64 -14.94
CA ILE A 135 -22.34 -20.70 -14.80
C ILE A 135 -22.89 -21.04 -16.19
N PRO A 136 -22.64 -22.26 -16.72
CA PRO A 136 -23.19 -22.67 -18.02
C PRO A 136 -24.72 -22.64 -17.97
N GLY A 137 -25.34 -21.75 -18.74
CA GLY A 137 -26.79 -21.58 -18.82
C GLY A 137 -27.38 -20.26 -18.27
N VAL A 138 -26.57 -19.36 -17.71
CA VAL A 138 -27.03 -18.04 -17.18
C VAL A 138 -26.78 -16.88 -18.16
N LEU A 139 -26.16 -17.12 -19.32
CA LEU A 139 -26.14 -16.11 -20.39
C LEU A 139 -27.56 -15.89 -20.90
N ASN A 140 -28.13 -14.71 -20.65
CA ASN A 140 -29.38 -14.31 -21.25
C ASN A 140 -29.20 -14.30 -22.79
N PRO A 141 -29.96 -15.10 -23.57
CA PRO A 141 -29.82 -15.19 -25.03
C PRO A 141 -30.02 -13.85 -25.77
N HIS A 142 -30.53 -12.82 -25.08
CA HIS A 142 -30.76 -11.49 -25.63
C HIS A 142 -29.66 -10.46 -25.36
N ALA A 143 -28.50 -10.85 -24.79
CA ALA A 143 -27.40 -9.90 -24.54
C ALA A 143 -26.58 -9.52 -25.80
N VAL A 144 -26.90 -10.09 -26.96
CA VAL A 144 -26.28 -9.72 -28.24
C VAL A 144 -27.25 -8.86 -29.02
N LYS A 145 -27.19 -7.54 -28.79
CA LYS A 145 -27.63 -6.45 -29.67
C LYS A 145 -27.50 -5.15 -28.88
N ASP A 146 -26.32 -4.54 -28.91
CA ASP A 146 -26.14 -3.08 -28.74
C ASP A 146 -24.72 -2.64 -29.19
N ASP A 147 -24.11 -3.35 -30.16
CA ASP A 147 -22.83 -2.97 -30.80
C ASP A 147 -22.99 -2.67 -32.31
N GLU A 148 -24.21 -2.39 -32.79
CA GLU A 148 -24.48 -2.06 -34.20
C GLU A 148 -25.28 -0.75 -34.41
N GLU A 149 -25.12 0.29 -33.60
CA GLU A 149 -25.60 1.64 -33.98
C GLU A 149 -24.68 2.77 -33.52
N MET A 150 -23.53 2.91 -34.18
CA MET A 150 -22.93 4.23 -34.44
C MET A 150 -22.30 4.21 -35.84
N GLN A 151 -23.15 4.45 -36.85
CA GLN A 151 -22.74 5.01 -38.14
C GLN A 151 -22.66 6.53 -38.05
#